data_AF-Q30KN4-F1
#
_entry.id   AF-Q30KN4-F1
#
_cell.length_a   1.000
_cell.length_b   1.000
_cell.length_c   1.000
_cell.angle_alpha   90.00
_cell.angle_beta   90.00
_cell.angle_gamma   90.00
#
_symmetry.space_group_name_H-M   'P 1'
#
loop_
_entity.id
_entity.type
_entity.pdbx_description
1 polymer ?
#
loop_
_entity_poly.entity_id
_entity_poly.type
_entity_poly.pdbx_seq_one_letter_code
_entity_poly.pdbx_strand_id
1 'polypeptide(L)' 'MGSLQLTLVLFVLLSYVPPVRSGVNMYIKRIYDTCWKLKGICRNTCQKEEIYHIFCGIQSLCCLEKKEMPVLFVK' A
#
# COMPACT_ATOMS: atom_id res chain seq x y z
N MET A 1 -18.87 44.22 -12.73
CA MET A 1 -17.47 43.80 -13.03
C MET A 1 -16.75 43.17 -11.82
N GLY A 2 -17.00 43.60 -10.57
CA GLY A 2 -16.29 43.04 -9.40
C GLY A 2 -16.46 41.54 -9.14
N SER A 3 -17.63 40.96 -9.45
CA SER A 3 -17.87 39.52 -9.26
C SER A 3 -16.97 38.63 -10.14
N LEU A 4 -16.78 39.00 -11.41
CA LEU A 4 -15.91 38.26 -12.34
C LEU A 4 -14.44 38.27 -11.89
N GLN A 5 -13.94 39.39 -11.37
CA GLN A 5 -12.56 39.49 -10.87
C GLN A 5 -12.35 38.63 -9.62
N LEU A 6 -13.31 38.63 -8.68
CA LEU A 6 -13.25 37.78 -7.48
C LEU A 6 -13.23 36.29 -7.84
N THR A 7 -14.08 35.87 -8.78
CA THR A 7 -14.12 34.48 -9.25
C THR A 7 -12.78 34.07 -9.87
N LEU A 8 -12.17 34.95 -10.67
CA LEU A 8 -10.88 34.68 -11.30
C LEU A 8 -9.75 34.58 -10.27
N VAL A 9 -9.74 35.45 -9.25
CA VAL A 9 -8.80 35.36 -8.12
C VAL A 9 -8.99 34.06 -7.33
N LEU A 10 -10.24 33.64 -7.09
CA LEU A 10 -10.54 32.38 -6.42
C LEU A 10 -9.99 31.17 -7.21
N PHE A 11 -10.20 31.12 -8.53
CA PHE A 11 -9.66 30.06 -9.37
C PHE A 11 -8.12 30.03 -9.38
N VAL A 12 -7.48 31.20 -9.43
CA VAL A 12 -6.01 31.30 -9.33
C VAL A 12 -5.52 30.76 -7.98
N LEU A 13 -6.17 31.14 -6.88
CA LEU A 13 -5.83 30.63 -5.55
C LEU A 13 -6.02 29.11 -5.43
N LEU A 14 -7.14 28.58 -5.95
CA LEU A 14 -7.40 27.13 -5.97
C LEU A 14 -6.41 26.38 -6.85
N SER A 15 -5.93 26.97 -7.95
CA SER A 15 -4.90 26.37 -8.80
C SER A 15 -3.50 26.37 -8.17
N TYR A 16 -3.24 27.28 -7.22
CA TYR A 16 -2.00 27.35 -6.45
C TYR A 16 -1.93 26.34 -5.31
N VAL A 17 -3.07 25.79 -4.88
CA VAL A 17 -3.07 24.67 -3.93
C VAL A 17 -2.49 23.47 -4.69
N PRO A 18 -1.26 23.03 -4.39
CA PRO A 18 -0.70 21.88 -5.06
C PRO A 18 -1.67 20.72 -4.86
N PRO A 19 -1.93 19.89 -5.89
CA PRO A 19 -2.68 18.68 -5.68
C PRO A 19 -1.91 17.87 -4.65
N VAL A 20 -2.34 17.93 -3.39
CA VAL A 20 -1.88 17.01 -2.38
C VAL A 20 -2.32 15.67 -2.94
N ARG A 21 -1.38 14.89 -3.46
CA ARG A 21 -1.67 13.52 -3.83
C ARG A 21 -2.15 12.87 -2.56
N SER A 22 -3.48 12.75 -2.40
CA SER A 22 -4.13 11.92 -1.39
C SER A 22 -3.85 10.46 -1.73
N GLY A 23 -2.58 10.09 -1.73
CA GLY A 23 -2.15 8.71 -1.67
C GLY A 23 -2.32 8.23 -0.24
N VAL A 24 -2.57 6.93 -0.11
CA VAL A 24 -2.50 6.27 1.20
C VAL A 24 -1.18 6.65 1.89
N ASN A 25 -1.27 7.00 3.17
CA ASN A 25 -0.08 7.27 3.98
C ASN A 25 0.90 6.09 3.83
N MET A 26 2.20 6.35 3.72
CA MET A 26 3.23 5.32 3.55
C MET A 26 3.12 4.20 4.60
N TYR A 27 2.70 4.53 5.82
CA TYR A 27 2.43 3.53 6.87
C TYR A 27 1.25 2.61 6.51
N ILE A 28 0.16 3.17 5.98
CA ILE A 28 -1.02 2.42 5.53
C ILE A 28 -0.64 1.54 4.33
N LYS A 29 0.11 2.10 3.37
CA LYS A 29 0.62 1.32 2.23
C LYS A 29 1.44 0.12 2.69
N ARG A 30 2.36 0.33 3.64
CA ARG A 30 3.20 -0.75 4.19
C ARG A 30 2.37 -1.84 4.85
N ILE A 31 1.27 -1.51 5.52
CA ILE A 31 0.35 -2.51 6.10
C ILE A 31 -0.30 -3.35 4.98
N TYR A 32 -0.74 -2.73 3.88
CA TYR A 32 -1.29 -3.47 2.75
C TYR A 32 -0.26 -4.34 2.03
N ASP A 33 1.02 -3.98 2.08
CA ASP A 33 2.12 -4.78 1.54
C ASP A 33 2.55 -5.93 2.48
N THR A 34 1.87 -6.13 3.61
CA THR A 34 2.13 -7.25 4.53
C THR A 34 1.02 -8.27 4.51
N CYS A 35 1.36 -9.50 4.87
CA CYS A 35 0.44 -10.63 4.90
C CYS A 35 0.64 -11.45 6.18
N TRP A 36 -0.24 -12.43 6.41
CA TRP A 36 -0.17 -13.36 7.54
C TRP A 36 0.02 -12.64 8.91
N LYS A 37 -0.92 -11.77 9.29
CA LYS A 37 -0.84 -10.98 10.55
C LYS A 37 0.44 -10.16 10.68
N LEU A 38 0.87 -9.51 9.60
CA LEU A 38 2.10 -8.69 9.53
C LEU A 38 3.41 -9.50 9.67
N LYS A 39 3.35 -10.83 9.59
CA LYS A 39 4.54 -11.70 9.65
C LYS A 39 5.18 -11.96 8.30
N GLY A 40 4.46 -11.67 7.22
CA GLY A 40 4.95 -11.81 5.86
C GLY A 40 4.87 -10.53 5.07
N ILE A 41 5.57 -10.53 3.93
CA ILE A 41 5.61 -9.42 2.99
C ILE A 41 5.11 -9.91 1.64
N CYS A 42 4.24 -9.12 1.02
CA CYS A 42 3.75 -9.35 -0.33
C CYS A 42 4.82 -8.93 -1.34
N ARG A 43 5.31 -9.87 -2.15
CA ARG A 43 6.35 -9.66 -3.17
C ARG A 43 6.05 -10.45 -4.43
N ASN A 44 6.59 -10.06 -5.57
CA ASN A 44 6.43 -10.86 -6.80
C ASN A 44 7.15 -12.22 -6.72
N THR A 45 8.24 -12.30 -5.96
CA THR A 45 9.04 -13.51 -5.74
C THR A 45 9.57 -13.52 -4.31
N CYS A 46 9.52 -14.69 -3.65
CA CYS A 46 10.10 -14.87 -2.32
C CYS A 46 11.63 -15.03 -2.40
N GLN A 47 12.33 -14.58 -1.36
CA GLN A 47 13.77 -14.81 -1.25
C GLN A 47 14.07 -16.29 -0.94
N LYS A 48 15.33 -16.72 -1.11
CA LYS A 48 15.74 -18.13 -0.96
C LYS A 48 15.43 -18.73 0.41
N GLU A 49 15.38 -17.91 1.45
CA GLU A 49 15.12 -18.33 2.83
C GLU A 49 13.65 -18.19 3.24
N GLU A 50 12.83 -17.55 2.40
CA GLU A 50 11.40 -17.34 2.63
C GLU A 50 10.60 -18.51 2.04
N ILE A 51 9.48 -18.85 2.69
CA ILE A 51 8.52 -19.83 2.22
C ILE A 51 7.28 -19.10 1.71
N TYR A 52 6.79 -19.54 0.55
CA TYR A 52 5.51 -19.13 0.02
C TYR A 52 4.37 -19.67 0.89
N HIS A 53 3.48 -18.79 1.34
CA HIS A 53 2.31 -19.17 2.13
C HIS A 53 0.99 -19.06 1.36
N ILE A 54 0.72 -17.91 0.74
CA ILE A 54 -0.53 -17.62 0.01
C ILE A 54 -0.31 -16.50 -1.01
N PHE A 55 -1.21 -16.27 -1.97
CA PHE A 55 -1.16 -15.10 -2.84
C PHE A 55 -1.63 -13.82 -2.15
N CYS A 56 -0.94 -12.71 -2.41
CA CYS A 56 -1.39 -11.34 -2.15
C CYS A 56 -1.97 -10.75 -3.45
N GLY A 57 -3.28 -10.88 -3.66
CA GLY A 57 -3.92 -10.42 -4.90
C GLY A 57 -3.62 -11.32 -6.10
N ILE A 58 -3.46 -10.73 -7.29
CA ILE A 58 -3.39 -11.48 -8.56
C ILE A 58 -1.95 -11.92 -8.89
N GLN A 59 -0.94 -11.13 -8.54
CA GLN A 59 0.45 -11.33 -9.00
C GLN A 59 1.49 -11.41 -7.89
N SER A 60 1.14 -11.06 -6.64
CA SER A 60 2.10 -11.06 -5.54
C SER A 60 1.91 -12.28 -4.66
N LEU A 61 3.00 -12.71 -4.05
CA LEU A 61 3.15 -13.85 -3.17
C LEU A 61 3.37 -13.34 -1.74
N CYS A 62 2.71 -13.96 -0.77
CA CYS A 62 2.99 -13.79 0.64
C CYS A 62 4.22 -14.63 1.01
N CYS A 63 5.31 -13.93 1.28
CA CYS A 63 6.58 -14.53 1.65
C CYS A 63 6.78 -14.43 3.16
N LEU A 64 6.99 -15.58 3.80
CA LEU A 64 7.23 -15.71 5.25
C LEU A 64 8.63 -16.23 5.51
N GLU A 65 9.26 -15.78 6.59
CA GLU A 65 10.42 -16.49 7.13
C GLU A 65 9.99 -17.88 7.63
N LYS A 66 10.86 -18.89 7.50
CA LYS A 66 10.56 -20.27 7.93
C LYS A 66 10.06 -20.38 9.37
N LYS A 67 10.52 -19.48 10.26
CA LYS A 67 10.18 -19.41 11.68
C LYS A 67 8.73 -18.96 11.94
N GLU A 68 8.16 -18.20 11.02
CA GLU A 68 6.80 -17.63 11.13
C GLU A 68 5.76 -18.50 10.42
N MET A 69 6.19 -19.60 9.79
CA MET A 69 5.30 -20.51 9.10
C MET A 69 4.39 -21.21 10.13
N PRO A 70 3.06 -21.22 9.92
CA PRO A 70 2.18 -21.96 10.81
C PRO A 70 2.57 -23.43 10.81
N VAL A 71 2.60 -24.01 12.01
CA VAL A 71 2.71 -25.46 12.17
C VAL A 71 1.50 -26.08 11.48
N LEU A 72 1.73 -26.69 10.31
CA LEU A 72 0.71 -27.49 9.66
C LEU A 72 0.50 -28.71 10.56
N PHE A 73 -0.64 -28.76 11.23
CA PHE A 73 -1.07 -29.98 11.91
C PHE A 73 -1.35 -31.02 10.83
N VAL A 74 -0.36 -31.86 10.53
CA VAL A 74 -0.62 -33.13 9.86
C VAL A 74 -1.33 -34.01 10.88
N LYS A 75 -2.61 -34.30 10.62
CA LYS A 75 -3.37 -35.28 11.40
C LYS A 75 -2.89 -36.69 11.07
#